data_AF-A0A935I236-F1
#
_entry.id   AF-A0A935I236-F1
#
_cell.length_a   1.000
_cell.length_b   1.000
_cell.length_c   1.000
_cell.angle_alpha   90.00
_cell.angle_beta   90.00
_cell.angle_gamma   90.00
#
_symmetry.space_group_name_H-M   'P 1'
#
loop_
_entity.id
_entity.type
_entity.pdbx_description
1 polymer ?
#
loop_
_entity_poly.entity_id
_entity_poly.type
_entity_poly.pdbx_seq_one_letter_code
_entity_poly.pdbx_strand_id
1 'polypeptide(L)'
;MQRYNGTGNLSDGANSIAVDGSGNVFVTGSSTGSGTDFDYATLKYNSSGILQWLKRYNGPINSSDYANSIALDGSGNVYVTGQSPGSGLSYDYTTIKYNSSGDSVWVKRYNGPANSTDNANSIALDGSGNVFVTGQSEGSGTGTDYATVKYSQSVGINQISSEIPDKFSLSQNYPNPFNPVYEFEFRIPSCEFLASLSGILHEVYDLWKRSCDFSK
;
A
#
# COMPACT_ATOMS: atom_id res chain seq x y z
N MET A 1 -3.61 3.54 33.23
CA MET A 1 -3.03 4.63 32.43
C MET A 1 -1.71 4.13 31.87
N GLN A 2 -1.53 4.19 30.54
CA GLN A 2 -0.27 3.86 29.88
C GLN A 2 0.35 5.14 29.31
N ARG A 3 1.66 5.33 29.47
CA ARG A 3 2.42 6.40 28.79
C ARG A 3 3.42 5.75 27.85
N TYR A 4 3.59 6.34 26.67
CA TYR A 4 4.65 5.98 25.74
C TYR A 4 5.71 7.09 25.75
N ASN A 5 6.98 6.70 25.87
CA ASN A 5 8.14 7.56 25.75
C ASN A 5 9.07 6.88 24.73
N GLY A 6 9.32 7.53 23.61
CA GLY A 6 10.08 7.00 22.48
C GLY A 6 11.52 6.62 22.82
N THR A 7 12.23 6.06 21.83
CA THR A 7 13.66 5.71 22.00
C THR A 7 14.55 6.94 22.12
N GLY A 8 14.12 8.10 21.59
CA GLY A 8 14.83 9.37 21.70
C GLY A 8 14.71 10.05 23.07
N ASN A 9 13.78 9.62 23.95
CA ASN A 9 13.46 10.29 25.22
C ASN A 9 13.17 11.80 25.09
N LEU A 10 12.50 12.19 24.00
CA LEU A 10 12.15 13.56 23.67
C LEU A 10 10.63 13.66 23.42
N SER A 11 10.19 14.43 22.45
CA SER A 11 8.77 14.67 22.20
C SER A 11 8.10 13.46 21.55
N ASP A 12 6.93 13.10 22.06
CA ASP A 12 6.07 12.07 21.52
C ASP A 12 4.62 12.58 21.47
N GLY A 13 3.98 12.46 20.31
CA GLY A 13 2.61 12.93 20.09
C GLY A 13 1.77 11.88 19.38
N ALA A 14 0.61 11.57 19.94
CA ALA A 14 -0.39 10.73 19.28
C ALA A 14 -1.33 11.61 18.44
N ASN A 15 -1.59 11.21 17.19
CA ASN A 15 -2.42 11.94 16.25
C ASN A 15 -3.75 11.23 15.94
N SER A 16 -3.79 9.90 16.03
CA SER A 16 -5.00 9.14 15.72
C SER A 16 -5.12 7.84 16.51
N ILE A 17 -6.36 7.38 16.69
CA ILE A 17 -6.72 6.17 17.43
C ILE A 17 -7.82 5.40 16.70
N ALA A 18 -7.74 4.07 16.72
CA ALA A 18 -8.78 3.17 16.26
C ALA A 18 -8.99 2.03 17.26
N VAL A 19 -10.18 1.43 17.26
CA VAL A 19 -10.54 0.30 18.13
C VAL A 19 -11.18 -0.79 17.28
N ASP A 20 -10.75 -2.03 17.45
CA ASP A 20 -11.36 -3.17 16.75
C ASP A 20 -12.57 -3.74 17.51
N GLY A 21 -13.28 -4.68 16.87
CA GLY A 21 -14.45 -5.33 17.48
C GLY A 21 -14.16 -6.19 18.72
N SER A 22 -12.89 -6.49 19.00
CA SER A 22 -12.46 -7.19 20.22
C SER A 22 -12.07 -6.23 21.35
N GLY A 23 -12.15 -4.92 21.11
CA GLY A 23 -11.74 -3.89 22.05
C GLY A 23 -10.23 -3.67 22.11
N ASN A 24 -9.44 -4.19 21.15
CA ASN A 24 -8.03 -3.81 21.04
C ASN A 24 -7.93 -2.38 20.53
N VAL A 25 -7.02 -1.61 21.10
CA VAL A 25 -6.83 -0.19 20.81
C VAL A 25 -5.54 0.00 20.03
N PHE A 26 -5.60 0.76 18.96
CA PHE A 26 -4.48 1.09 18.10
C PHE A 26 -4.26 2.59 18.11
N VAL A 27 -3.05 3.03 18.38
CA VAL A 27 -2.69 4.46 18.45
C VAL A 27 -1.54 4.70 17.49
N THR A 28 -1.62 5.78 16.70
CA THR A 28 -0.50 6.21 15.85
C THR A 28 -0.18 7.68 16.05
N GLY A 29 1.04 8.04 15.74
CA GLY A 29 1.56 9.40 15.81
C GLY A 29 3.05 9.45 15.57
N SER A 30 3.70 10.46 16.10
CA SER A 30 5.12 10.74 15.91
C SER A 30 5.90 10.67 17.21
N SER A 31 7.11 10.15 17.15
CA SER A 31 7.98 9.94 18.30
C SER A 31 9.43 10.18 17.92
N THR A 32 10.18 10.95 18.70
CA THR A 32 11.61 11.13 18.42
C THR A 32 12.37 9.80 18.53
N GLY A 33 13.17 9.48 17.52
CA GLY A 33 14.00 8.27 17.52
C GLY A 33 15.39 8.49 18.10
N SER A 34 16.08 7.40 18.38
CA SER A 34 17.47 7.45 18.86
C SER A 34 18.40 7.69 17.67
N GLY A 35 18.84 8.93 17.49
CA GLY A 35 19.70 9.33 16.37
C GLY A 35 18.94 9.58 15.07
N THR A 36 17.61 9.71 15.14
CA THR A 36 16.73 10.15 14.06
C THR A 36 15.82 11.26 14.59
N ASP A 37 15.13 11.97 13.70
CA ASP A 37 14.12 12.95 14.10
C ASP A 37 12.83 12.24 14.58
N PHE A 38 11.66 12.83 14.33
CA PHE A 38 10.40 12.13 14.53
C PHE A 38 10.31 10.93 13.59
N ASP A 39 9.95 9.76 14.12
CA ASP A 39 9.54 8.62 13.33
C ASP A 39 8.04 8.39 13.55
N TYR A 40 7.39 7.63 12.67
CA TYR A 40 6.06 7.09 12.98
C TYR A 40 6.20 6.17 14.20
N ALA A 41 5.22 6.20 15.10
CA ALA A 41 5.07 5.22 16.16
C ALA A 41 3.62 4.73 16.18
N THR A 42 3.43 3.43 15.97
CA THR A 42 2.12 2.77 16.01
C THR A 42 2.12 1.70 17.09
N LEU A 43 1.15 1.76 17.98
CA LEU A 43 1.01 0.92 19.16
C LEU A 43 -0.30 0.16 19.10
N LYS A 44 -0.29 -1.11 19.53
CA LYS A 44 -1.49 -1.90 19.79
C LYS A 44 -1.56 -2.27 21.27
N TYR A 45 -2.68 -1.99 21.90
CA TYR A 45 -3.03 -2.45 23.24
C TYR A 45 -4.17 -3.46 23.14
N ASN A 46 -4.20 -4.45 24.02
CA ASN A 46 -5.38 -5.30 24.16
C ASN A 46 -6.49 -4.57 24.94
N SER A 47 -7.66 -5.19 25.05
CA SER A 47 -8.83 -4.64 25.77
C SER A 47 -8.58 -4.38 27.27
N SER A 48 -7.56 -5.00 27.87
CA SER A 48 -7.11 -4.73 29.23
C SER A 48 -6.09 -3.58 29.32
N GLY A 49 -5.76 -2.92 28.20
CA GLY A 49 -4.79 -1.83 28.14
C GLY A 49 -3.32 -2.29 28.22
N ILE A 50 -3.03 -3.56 27.90
CA ILE A 50 -1.67 -4.12 27.87
C ILE A 50 -1.11 -4.00 26.46
N LEU A 51 0.07 -3.39 26.32
CA LEU A 51 0.77 -3.25 25.03
C LEU A 51 1.07 -4.64 24.44
N GLN A 52 0.60 -4.88 23.22
CA GLN A 52 0.82 -6.12 22.46
C GLN A 52 2.00 -5.97 21.51
N TRP A 53 2.07 -4.84 20.80
CA TRP A 53 3.22 -4.51 19.97
C TRP A 53 3.34 -3.00 19.76
N LEU A 54 4.55 -2.59 19.40
CA LEU A 54 4.93 -1.25 18.99
C LEU A 54 5.72 -1.37 17.68
N LYS A 55 5.41 -0.54 16.70
CA LYS A 55 6.11 -0.48 15.42
C LYS A 55 6.48 0.96 15.13
N ARG A 56 7.74 1.15 14.74
CA ARG A 56 8.26 2.43 14.28
C ARG A 56 8.52 2.38 12.78
N TYR A 57 8.34 3.49 12.10
CA TYR A 57 8.79 3.66 10.73
C TYR A 57 9.59 4.95 10.63
N ASN A 58 10.86 4.76 10.27
CA ASN A 58 11.81 5.80 9.93
C ASN A 58 12.00 5.74 8.40
N GLY A 59 11.72 6.85 7.75
CA GLY A 59 11.80 7.02 6.31
C GLY A 59 13.23 6.84 5.76
N PRO A 60 13.38 6.91 4.44
CA PRO A 60 14.64 6.55 3.77
C PRO A 60 15.82 7.49 4.10
N ILE A 61 15.57 8.67 4.65
CA ILE A 61 16.60 9.70 4.88
C ILE A 61 16.80 10.10 6.35
N ASN A 62 16.25 9.36 7.32
CA ASN A 62 16.39 9.65 8.76
C ASN A 62 15.90 11.04 9.21
N SER A 63 14.97 11.63 8.46
CA SER A 63 14.37 12.92 8.80
C SER A 63 13.00 12.71 9.45
N SER A 64 12.29 13.79 9.75
CA SER A 64 11.02 13.71 10.46
C SER A 64 9.96 13.01 9.61
N ASP A 65 9.31 11.99 10.15
CA ASP A 65 8.17 11.28 9.60
C ASP A 65 6.96 11.47 10.53
N TYR A 66 5.85 11.96 9.97
CA TYR A 66 4.61 12.21 10.71
C TYR A 66 3.47 11.27 10.32
N ALA A 67 3.00 10.46 11.26
CA ALA A 67 1.80 9.63 11.10
C ALA A 67 0.57 10.44 11.52
N ASN A 68 -0.42 10.56 10.63
CA ASN A 68 -1.57 11.44 10.83
C ASN A 68 -2.88 10.68 11.04
N SER A 69 -3.05 9.50 10.44
CA SER A 69 -4.32 8.77 10.49
C SER A 69 -4.13 7.25 10.44
N ILE A 70 -5.06 6.52 11.05
CA ILE A 70 -5.07 5.06 11.15
C ILE A 70 -6.45 4.50 10.83
N ALA A 71 -6.49 3.38 10.12
CA ALA A 71 -7.69 2.60 9.88
C ALA A 71 -7.41 1.10 9.96
N LEU A 72 -8.45 0.31 10.21
CA LEU A 72 -8.38 -1.14 10.42
C LEU A 72 -9.28 -1.84 9.41
N ASP A 73 -8.89 -3.04 8.97
CA ASP A 73 -9.81 -3.94 8.27
C ASP A 73 -10.40 -5.01 9.19
N GLY A 74 -11.41 -5.74 8.69
CA GLY A 74 -12.07 -6.81 9.44
C GLY A 74 -11.19 -8.01 9.75
N SER A 75 -9.99 -8.12 9.16
CA SER A 75 -9.00 -9.16 9.46
C SER A 75 -7.98 -8.71 10.51
N GLY A 76 -8.12 -7.49 11.05
CA GLY A 76 -7.21 -6.91 12.03
C GLY A 76 -5.90 -6.41 11.45
N ASN A 77 -5.82 -6.22 10.12
CA ASN A 77 -4.70 -5.49 9.54
C ASN A 77 -4.86 -4.00 9.83
N VAL A 78 -3.72 -3.32 9.96
CA VAL A 78 -3.64 -1.92 10.34
C VAL A 78 -3.07 -1.12 9.18
N TYR A 79 -3.69 0.01 8.87
CA TYR A 79 -3.27 0.90 7.80
C TYR A 79 -3.01 2.27 8.41
N VAL A 80 -1.78 2.77 8.27
CA VAL A 80 -1.34 4.05 8.82
C VAL A 80 -0.91 4.94 7.66
N THR A 81 -1.34 6.19 7.66
CA THR A 81 -0.91 7.18 6.66
C THR A 81 -0.42 8.47 7.31
N GLY A 82 0.38 9.21 6.56
CA GLY A 82 0.88 10.52 6.92
C GLY A 82 1.90 11.01 5.90
N GLN A 83 2.89 11.77 6.36
CA GLN A 83 3.98 12.25 5.50
C GLN A 83 5.36 11.77 5.95
N SER A 84 6.24 11.54 5.00
CA SER A 84 7.64 11.17 5.23
C SER A 84 8.47 11.74 4.08
N PRO A 85 9.69 12.27 4.29
CA PRO A 85 10.52 12.75 3.20
C PRO A 85 11.00 11.63 2.26
N GLY A 86 10.86 11.87 0.96
CA GLY A 86 11.35 10.96 -0.08
C GLY A 86 12.85 11.13 -0.36
N SER A 87 13.32 10.53 -1.45
CA SER A 87 14.68 10.80 -1.95
C SER A 87 14.88 12.26 -2.40
N GLY A 88 13.79 12.98 -2.70
CA GLY A 88 13.79 14.39 -3.10
C GLY A 88 13.75 15.40 -1.94
N LEU A 89 13.97 14.97 -0.69
CA LEU A 89 13.94 15.76 0.55
C LEU A 89 12.58 16.41 0.92
N SER A 90 11.62 16.48 -0.01
CA SER A 90 10.25 16.90 0.26
C SER A 90 9.43 15.76 0.84
N TYR A 91 8.40 16.10 1.61
CA TYR A 91 7.44 15.15 2.14
C TYR A 91 6.61 14.53 1.03
N ASP A 92 6.48 13.21 1.02
CA ASP A 92 5.51 12.49 0.21
C ASP A 92 4.45 11.87 1.12
N TYR A 93 3.28 11.56 0.57
CA TYR A 93 2.35 10.66 1.24
C TYR A 93 3.06 9.35 1.51
N THR A 94 2.94 8.84 2.73
CA THR A 94 3.46 7.52 3.07
C THR A 94 2.38 6.74 3.81
N THR A 95 2.06 5.57 3.26
CA THR A 95 1.05 4.67 3.82
C THR A 95 1.67 3.31 4.06
N ILE A 96 1.43 2.75 5.24
CA ILE A 96 1.97 1.48 5.69
C ILE A 96 0.83 0.55 6.04
N LYS A 97 0.89 -0.69 5.56
CA LYS A 97 0.03 -1.78 6.03
C LYS A 97 0.83 -2.68 6.97
N TYR A 98 0.30 -2.90 8.15
CA TYR A 98 0.75 -3.94 9.08
C TYR A 98 -0.26 -5.09 9.12
N ASN A 99 0.22 -6.32 9.27
CA ASN A 99 -0.64 -7.46 9.59
C ASN A 99 -1.11 -7.40 11.06
N SER A 100 -1.97 -8.32 11.49
CA SER A 100 -2.50 -8.35 12.86
C SER A 100 -1.45 -8.55 13.96
N SER A 101 -0.30 -9.15 13.60
CA SER A 101 0.90 -9.31 14.43
C SER A 101 1.80 -8.07 14.46
N GLY A 102 1.51 -7.06 13.63
CA GLY A 102 2.27 -5.83 13.52
C GLY A 102 3.44 -5.89 12.51
N ASP A 103 3.57 -6.93 11.69
CA ASP A 103 4.62 -6.96 10.67
C ASP A 103 4.22 -6.12 9.47
N SER A 104 5.17 -5.35 8.93
CA SER A 104 4.95 -4.55 7.73
C SER A 104 4.71 -5.46 6.53
N VAL A 105 3.54 -5.36 5.93
CA VAL A 105 3.17 -6.07 4.69
C VAL A 105 3.64 -5.29 3.49
N TRP A 106 3.42 -3.97 3.50
CA TRP A 106 3.92 -3.07 2.48
C TRP A 106 4.01 -1.63 2.99
N VAL A 107 4.84 -0.85 2.30
CA VAL A 107 4.91 0.61 2.39
C VAL A 107 4.68 1.17 0.99
N LYS A 108 3.78 2.14 0.86
CA LYS A 108 3.46 2.82 -0.39
C LYS A 108 3.66 4.32 -0.22
N ARG A 109 4.19 4.94 -1.27
CA ARG A 109 4.42 6.38 -1.32
C ARG A 109 3.68 6.98 -2.50
N TYR A 110 3.23 8.22 -2.34
CA TYR A 110 2.71 9.03 -3.45
C TYR A 110 3.40 10.38 -3.42
N ASN A 111 4.13 10.65 -4.49
CA ASN A 111 4.79 11.91 -4.78
C ASN A 111 3.99 12.59 -5.90
N GLY A 112 3.43 13.74 -5.58
CA GLY A 112 2.53 14.52 -6.43
C GLY A 112 3.20 15.05 -7.69
N PRO A 113 2.42 15.61 -8.62
CA PRO A 113 2.91 16.02 -9.94
C PRO A 113 3.96 17.14 -9.88
N ALA A 114 4.01 17.94 -8.80
CA ALA A 114 5.04 18.96 -8.63
C ALA A 114 6.39 18.41 -8.10
N ASN A 115 6.48 17.13 -7.73
CA ASN A 115 7.64 16.57 -7.01
C ASN A 115 8.02 17.38 -5.76
N SER A 116 7.02 17.78 -4.99
CA SER A 116 7.17 18.67 -3.83
C SER A 116 6.40 18.13 -2.63
N THR A 117 6.05 18.98 -1.67
CA THR A 117 5.45 18.55 -0.40
C THR A 117 4.02 18.04 -0.58
N ASP A 118 3.80 16.80 -0.17
CA ASP A 118 2.50 16.14 -0.12
C ASP A 118 2.25 15.62 1.31
N ASN A 119 1.17 16.10 1.94
CA ASN A 119 0.76 15.73 3.29
C ASN A 119 -0.52 14.89 3.30
N ALA A 120 -0.42 13.59 3.63
CA ALA A 120 -1.60 12.74 3.78
C ALA A 120 -2.27 13.01 5.14
N ASN A 121 -3.57 13.30 5.13
CA ASN A 121 -4.30 13.70 6.35
C ASN A 121 -5.29 12.64 6.83
N SER A 122 -5.85 11.83 5.93
CA SER A 122 -6.90 10.88 6.29
C SER A 122 -6.83 9.60 5.45
N ILE A 123 -7.27 8.49 6.05
CA ILE A 123 -7.35 7.18 5.44
C ILE A 123 -8.72 6.55 5.74
N ALA A 124 -9.30 5.90 4.74
CA ALA A 124 -10.54 5.14 4.87
C ALA A 124 -10.45 3.83 4.08
N LEU A 125 -11.21 2.82 4.51
CA LEU A 125 -11.32 1.55 3.81
C LEU A 125 -12.77 1.31 3.38
N ASP A 126 -12.95 0.66 2.23
CA ASP A 126 -14.25 0.11 1.85
C ASP A 126 -14.41 -1.34 2.33
N GLY A 127 -15.62 -1.90 2.18
CA GLY A 127 -15.92 -3.27 2.57
C GLY A 127 -15.19 -4.35 1.75
N SER A 128 -14.53 -3.97 0.65
CA SER A 128 -13.68 -4.85 -0.15
C SER A 128 -12.20 -4.76 0.25
N GLY A 129 -11.88 -3.95 1.26
CA GLY A 129 -10.52 -3.73 1.74
C GLY A 129 -9.68 -2.82 0.85
N ASN A 130 -10.29 -2.09 -0.10
CA ASN A 130 -9.57 -1.04 -0.80
C ASN A 130 -9.30 0.11 0.16
N VAL A 131 -8.12 0.70 0.03
CA VAL A 131 -7.64 1.78 0.89
C VAL A 131 -7.72 3.08 0.11
N PHE A 132 -8.27 4.12 0.71
CA PHE A 132 -8.35 5.47 0.15
C PHE A 132 -7.62 6.41 1.10
N VAL A 133 -6.63 7.13 0.57
CA VAL A 133 -5.82 8.09 1.33
C VAL A 133 -5.99 9.46 0.69
N THR A 134 -6.24 10.48 1.50
CA THR A 134 -6.42 11.85 0.99
C THR A 134 -5.67 12.87 1.83
N GLY A 135 -5.31 13.99 1.20
CA GLY A 135 -4.62 15.09 1.87
C GLY A 135 -4.35 16.26 0.93
N GLN A 136 -3.30 17.02 1.24
CA GLN A 136 -2.81 18.13 0.42
C GLN A 136 -1.66 17.67 -0.48
N SER A 137 -1.58 18.14 -1.72
CA SER A 137 -0.52 17.81 -2.67
C SER A 137 -0.17 19.04 -3.50
N GLU A 138 1.11 19.31 -3.68
CA GLU A 138 1.52 20.41 -4.55
C GLU A 138 1.33 20.04 -6.02
N GLY A 139 0.54 20.86 -6.72
CA GLY A 139 0.23 20.73 -8.13
C GLY A 139 1.19 21.51 -9.03
N SER A 140 1.43 20.99 -10.23
CA SER A 140 2.33 21.63 -11.20
C SER A 140 1.66 22.87 -11.80
N GLY A 141 1.99 24.05 -11.27
CA GLY A 141 1.43 25.33 -11.70
C GLY A 141 0.07 25.69 -11.10
N THR A 142 -0.44 24.90 -10.15
CA THR A 142 -1.73 25.12 -9.47
C THR A 142 -1.58 25.44 -7.98
N GLY A 143 -0.39 25.25 -7.40
CA GLY A 143 -0.17 25.39 -5.95
C GLY A 143 -0.69 24.17 -5.18
N THR A 144 -1.01 24.33 -3.89
CA THR A 144 -1.52 23.23 -3.07
C THR A 144 -2.95 22.84 -3.46
N ASP A 145 -3.12 21.62 -3.96
CA ASP A 145 -4.39 20.96 -4.28
C ASP A 145 -4.72 19.87 -3.24
N TYR A 146 -5.88 19.22 -3.37
CA TYR A 146 -6.16 17.96 -2.70
C TYR A 146 -5.92 16.78 -3.64
N ALA A 147 -5.32 15.71 -3.13
CA ALA A 147 -5.12 14.46 -3.86
C ALA A 147 -5.71 13.28 -3.09
N THR A 148 -6.27 12.31 -3.82
CA THR A 148 -6.75 11.05 -3.25
C THR A 148 -6.12 9.88 -3.99
N VAL A 149 -5.48 8.98 -3.24
CA VAL A 149 -4.85 7.77 -3.76
C VAL A 149 -5.65 6.56 -3.32
N LYS A 150 -5.95 5.67 -4.26
CA LYS A 150 -6.57 4.37 -3.99
C LYS A 150 -5.52 3.26 -4.07
N TYR A 151 -5.43 2.41 -3.04
CA TYR A 151 -4.69 1.15 -3.09
C TYR A 151 -5.69 -0.01 -3.08
N SER A 152 -5.78 -0.71 -4.21
CA SER A 152 -6.65 -1.89 -4.34
C SER A 152 -5.96 -3.14 -3.79
N GLN A 153 -6.72 -4.07 -3.20
CA GLN A 153 -6.18 -5.40 -2.91
C GLN A 153 -5.99 -6.13 -4.24
N SER A 154 -4.78 -6.61 -4.52
CA SER A 154 -4.55 -7.49 -5.66
C SER A 154 -5.37 -8.76 -5.45
N VAL A 155 -6.31 -9.05 -6.33
CA VAL A 155 -6.92 -10.39 -6.40
C VAL A 155 -5.83 -11.31 -6.93
N GLY A 156 -5.18 -12.04 -6.03
CA GLY A 156 -4.00 -12.83 -6.35
C GLY A 156 -4.28 -13.82 -7.48
N ILE A 157 -3.46 -13.79 -8.52
CA ILE A 157 -3.24 -15.00 -9.31
C ILE A 157 -2.41 -15.92 -8.40
N ASN A 158 -3.05 -16.91 -7.79
CA ASN A 158 -2.33 -17.95 -7.09
C ASN A 158 -1.62 -18.80 -8.14
N GLN A 159 -0.29 -18.71 -8.17
CA GLN A 159 0.52 -19.59 -9.00
C GLN A 159 0.36 -21.03 -8.47
N ILE A 160 -0.50 -21.81 -9.11
CA ILE A 160 -0.75 -23.21 -8.75
C ILE A 160 0.39 -24.15 -9.19
N SER A 161 1.28 -23.68 -10.06
CA SER A 161 2.46 -24.40 -10.51
C SER A 161 3.54 -23.45 -11.04
N SER A 162 4.81 -23.78 -10.85
CA SER A 162 5.95 -23.18 -11.56
C SER A 162 6.14 -23.73 -12.97
N GLU A 163 5.46 -24.82 -13.31
CA GLU A 163 5.47 -25.39 -14.64
C GLU A 163 4.57 -24.57 -15.56
N ILE A 164 5.14 -24.05 -16.64
CA ILE A 164 4.38 -23.56 -17.78
C ILE A 164 3.91 -24.82 -18.51
N PRO A 165 2.60 -25.12 -18.56
CA PRO A 165 2.14 -26.34 -19.23
C PRO A 165 2.44 -26.23 -20.71
N ASP A 166 3.32 -27.09 -21.22
CA ASP A 166 3.68 -27.11 -22.63
C ASP A 166 2.47 -27.46 -23.53
N LYS A 167 1.45 -28.13 -22.95
CA LYS A 167 0.21 -28.51 -23.61
C LYS A 167 -0.96 -28.51 -22.63
N PHE A 168 -2.08 -27.93 -23.04
CA PHE A 168 -3.37 -28.14 -22.41
C PHE A 168 -4.19 -29.11 -23.26
N SER A 169 -4.89 -30.05 -22.62
CA SER A 169 -5.88 -30.87 -23.30
C SER A 169 -7.20 -30.77 -22.55
N LEU A 170 -8.25 -30.40 -23.26
CA LEU A 170 -9.62 -30.52 -22.78
C LEU A 170 -10.08 -31.95 -23.07
N SER A 171 -10.50 -32.67 -22.04
CA SER A 171 -11.10 -33.99 -22.19
C SER A 171 -12.63 -33.88 -22.28
N GLN A 172 -13.23 -34.82 -23.00
CA GLN A 172 -14.68 -34.89 -23.19
C GLN A 172 -15.40 -35.10 -21.84
N ASN A 173 -16.33 -34.21 -21.48
CA ASN A 173 -17.26 -34.44 -20.37
C ASN A 173 -18.48 -35.23 -20.86
N TYR A 174 -18.37 -36.55 -20.88
CA TYR A 174 -19.52 -37.41 -21.16
C TYR A 174 -20.48 -37.45 -19.96
N PRO A 175 -21.82 -37.43 -20.15
CA PRO A 175 -22.56 -37.36 -21.42
C PRO A 175 -23.12 -35.95 -21.66
N ASN A 176 -22.41 -35.09 -22.40
CA ASN A 176 -23.06 -33.94 -23.03
C ASN A 176 -22.69 -33.86 -24.52
N PRO A 177 -23.66 -34.03 -25.45
CA PRO A 177 -23.45 -33.86 -26.88
C PRO A 177 -23.68 -32.40 -27.28
N PHE A 178 -22.65 -31.69 -27.76
CA PHE A 178 -22.68 -30.83 -28.97
C PHE A 178 -21.40 -29.96 -29.11
N ASN A 179 -20.87 -29.95 -30.34
CA ASN A 179 -19.87 -29.06 -30.95
C ASN A 179 -18.39 -29.16 -30.47
N PRO A 180 -17.45 -29.74 -31.26
CA PRO A 180 -16.07 -29.98 -30.85
C PRO A 180 -15.15 -28.74 -30.92
N VAL A 181 -15.70 -27.57 -31.27
CA VAL A 181 -14.93 -26.33 -31.38
C VAL A 181 -15.60 -25.26 -30.55
N TYR A 182 -14.88 -24.80 -29.52
CA TYR A 182 -15.17 -23.56 -28.82
C TYR A 182 -14.00 -22.62 -29.10
N GLU A 183 -14.26 -21.53 -29.83
CA GLU A 183 -13.26 -20.51 -30.09
C GLU A 183 -13.36 -19.47 -28.95
N PHE A 184 -12.47 -19.58 -27.96
CA PHE A 184 -12.32 -18.53 -26.96
C PHE A 184 -11.35 -17.47 -27.49
N GLU A 185 -11.86 -16.28 -27.79
CA GLU A 185 -11.03 -15.13 -28.14
C GLU A 185 -10.60 -14.42 -26.84
N PHE A 186 -9.31 -14.48 -26.51
CA PHE A 186 -8.73 -13.66 -25.45
C PHE A 186 -8.11 -12.41 -26.06
N ARG A 187 -8.71 -11.25 -25.81
CA ARG A 187 -8.14 -9.95 -26.20
C ARG A 187 -7.55 -9.27 -24.96
N ILE A 188 -6.30 -8.82 -25.07
CA ILE A 188 -5.72 -7.89 -24.10
C ILE A 188 -6.49 -6.55 -24.28
N PRO A 189 -7.11 -5.97 -23.23
CA PRO A 189 -8.04 -4.83 -23.39
C PRO A 189 -7.42 -3.58 -24.02
N SER A 190 -6.12 -3.39 -23.88
CA SER A 190 -5.35 -2.30 -24.49
C SER A 190 -3.86 -2.67 -24.47
N CYS A 191 -3.17 -2.50 -25.61
CA CYS A 191 -1.69 -2.54 -25.64
C CYS A 191 -1.23 -1.09 -25.41
N GLU A 192 -1.03 -0.69 -24.16
CA GLU A 192 -0.47 0.62 -23.82
C GLU A 192 1.02 0.51 -23.54
N PHE A 193 1.81 1.34 -24.22
CA PHE A 193 3.23 1.48 -23.95
C PHE A 193 3.41 2.22 -22.63
N LEU A 194 3.78 1.51 -21.57
CA LEU A 194 4.25 2.13 -20.34
C LEU A 194 5.71 2.52 -20.52
N ALA A 195 5.98 3.67 -21.14
CA ALA A 195 7.27 4.31 -20.97
C ALA A 195 7.40 4.76 -19.51
N SER A 196 8.26 4.12 -18.73
CA SER A 196 8.77 4.72 -17.50
C SER A 196 10.29 4.87 -17.56
N LEU A 197 10.75 5.99 -17.01
CA LEU A 197 12.12 6.47 -17.01
C LEU A 197 13.16 5.40 -16.60
N SER A 198 14.36 5.56 -17.16
CA SER A 198 15.60 4.78 -16.95
C SER A 198 15.62 3.36 -17.51
N GLY A 199 15.76 3.24 -18.84
CA GLY A 199 16.53 2.16 -19.48
C GLY A 199 16.08 0.70 -19.29
N ILE A 200 14.92 0.46 -18.69
CA ILE A 200 14.34 -0.88 -18.54
C ILE A 200 13.20 -1.02 -19.55
N LEU A 201 13.36 -1.96 -20.49
CA LEU A 201 12.30 -2.39 -21.40
C LEU A 201 11.39 -3.36 -20.64
N HIS A 202 10.12 -3.00 -20.44
CA HIS A 202 9.09 -3.94 -20.00
C HIS A 202 8.25 -4.35 -21.20
N GLU A 203 8.45 -5.58 -21.67
CA GLU A 203 7.59 -6.21 -22.67
C GLU A 203 6.55 -7.08 -21.96
N VAL A 204 5.28 -6.82 -22.23
CA VAL A 204 4.18 -7.66 -21.76
C VAL A 204 3.90 -8.71 -22.82
N TYR A 205 4.01 -9.97 -22.43
CA TYR A 205 3.74 -11.12 -23.28
C TYR A 205 2.37 -11.72 -22.94
N ASP A 206 1.67 -12.24 -23.94
CA ASP A 206 0.55 -13.13 -23.68
C ASP A 206 1.03 -14.52 -23.19
N LEU A 207 0.09 -15.38 -22.83
CA LEU A 207 0.37 -16.76 -22.40
C LEU A 207 1.08 -17.60 -23.48
N TRP A 208 1.13 -17.13 -24.72
CA TRP A 208 1.77 -17.77 -25.86
C TRP A 208 3.11 -17.11 -26.24
N LYS A 209 3.65 -16.22 -25.39
CA LYS A 209 4.88 -15.45 -25.63
C LYS A 209 4.83 -14.61 -26.91
N ARG A 210 3.65 -14.22 -27.37
CA ARG A 210 3.53 -13.24 -28.45
C ARG A 210 3.74 -11.85 -27.85
N SER A 211 4.68 -11.10 -28.40
CA SER A 211 4.86 -9.68 -28.11
C SER A 211 4.00 -8.84 -29.06
N CYS A 212 3.60 -7.64 -28.62
CA CYS A 212 3.05 -6.63 -29.53
C CYS A 212 4.18 -6.20 -30.49
N ASP A 213 4.01 -6.41 -31.80
CA ASP A 213 4.89 -5.87 -32.84
C ASP A 213 4.50 -4.40 -33.07
N PHE A 214 5.43 -3.48 -32.77
CA PHE A 214 5.25 -2.04 -32.96
C PHE A 214 5.83 -1.53 -34.29
N SER A 215 6.23 -2.43 -35.21
CA SER A 215 6.68 -2.02 -36.54
C SER A 215 5.50 -1.70 -37.46
N LYS A 216 5.13 -0.41 -37.48
CA LYS A 216 4.52 0.25 -38.64
C LYS A 216 5.24 1.56 -38.94
#